data_AF-A0A923TH27-F1
#
_entry.id   AF-A0A923TH27-F1
#
_cell.length_a   1.000
_cell.length_b   1.000
_cell.length_c   1.000
_cell.angle_alpha   90.00
_cell.angle_beta   90.00
_cell.angle_gamma   90.00
#
_symmetry.space_group_name_H-M   'P 1'
#
loop_
_entity.id
_entity.type
_entity.pdbx_description
1 polymer ?
#
loop_
_entity_poly.entity_id
_entity_poly.type
_entity_poly.pdbx_seq_one_letter_code
_entity_poly.pdbx_strand_id
1 'polypeptide(L)'
;MKFMIALIAIAFAINVQASDKKLGNVIAVERTVENVYATCVDQMQKDREHNPADRYYICKLDVAATSSDSTPGGQRILTVRSPDCTIDTELKDSKVLLMVNGNAAKANFASAKACLKTAMDQNGDTLKFVIFTIE
;
A
#
# COMPACT_ATOMS: atom_id res chain seq x y z
N MET A 1 -23.85 -40.66 -54.09
CA MET A 1 -24.35 -40.40 -52.73
C MET A 1 -23.72 -41.40 -51.77
N LYS A 2 -22.82 -40.96 -50.89
CA LYS A 2 -22.30 -41.74 -49.76
C LYS A 2 -22.40 -40.84 -48.53
N PHE A 3 -23.33 -41.17 -47.65
CA PHE A 3 -23.54 -40.52 -46.36
C PHE A 3 -22.47 -41.00 -45.38
N MET A 4 -21.85 -40.07 -44.66
CA MET A 4 -21.55 -40.15 -43.22
C MET A 4 -20.97 -38.80 -42.79
N ILE A 5 -21.81 -37.95 -42.22
CA ILE A 5 -21.36 -36.82 -41.41
C ILE A 5 -21.37 -37.32 -39.97
N ALA A 6 -20.19 -37.64 -39.44
CA ALA A 6 -20.02 -37.93 -38.02
C ALA A 6 -20.11 -36.62 -37.24
N LEU A 7 -21.20 -36.45 -36.50
CA LEU A 7 -21.39 -35.39 -35.50
C LEU A 7 -20.44 -35.64 -34.33
N ILE A 8 -19.37 -34.87 -34.23
CA ILE A 8 -18.55 -34.80 -33.01
C ILE A 8 -19.12 -33.64 -32.18
N ALA A 9 -20.01 -33.95 -31.25
CA ALA A 9 -20.41 -33.04 -30.19
C ALA A 9 -19.27 -32.99 -29.15
N ILE A 10 -18.38 -32.01 -29.27
CA ILE A 10 -17.39 -31.73 -28.23
C ILE A 10 -18.10 -30.93 -27.13
N ALA A 11 -18.58 -31.63 -26.11
CA ALA A 11 -19.06 -31.01 -24.89
C ALA A 11 -17.86 -30.58 -24.04
N PHE A 12 -17.44 -29.31 -24.15
CA PHE A 12 -16.53 -28.71 -23.17
C PHE A 12 -17.32 -28.43 -21.89
N ALA A 13 -17.34 -29.40 -20.98
CA ALA A 13 -17.75 -29.16 -19.61
C ALA A 13 -16.64 -28.36 -18.91
N ILE A 14 -16.71 -27.03 -18.96
CA ILE A 14 -15.87 -26.15 -18.16
C ILE A 14 -16.42 -26.22 -16.73
N ASN A 15 -16.02 -27.26 -15.98
CA ASN A 15 -16.27 -27.35 -14.56
C ASN A 15 -15.38 -26.31 -13.85
N VAL A 16 -15.79 -25.04 -13.89
CA VAL A 16 -15.35 -24.05 -12.89
C VAL A 16 -16.03 -24.47 -11.58
N GLN A 17 -15.43 -25.42 -10.88
CA GLN A 17 -15.81 -25.71 -9.51
C GLN A 17 -15.26 -24.56 -8.67
N ALA A 18 -16.10 -23.57 -8.40
CA ALA A 18 -15.89 -22.71 -7.24
C ALA A 18 -15.97 -23.64 -6.01
N SER A 19 -14.79 -24.10 -5.56
CA SER A 19 -14.69 -24.86 -4.32
C SER A 19 -14.82 -23.85 -3.19
N ASP A 20 -16.06 -23.60 -2.76
CA ASP A 20 -16.35 -22.80 -1.58
C ASP A 20 -15.86 -23.57 -0.35
N LYS A 21 -14.58 -23.43 -0.05
CA LYS A 21 -13.94 -23.99 1.15
C LYS A 21 -14.07 -22.95 2.25
N LYS A 22 -14.62 -23.34 3.42
CA LYS A 22 -14.60 -22.48 4.62
C LYS A 22 -13.13 -22.35 5.05
N LEU A 23 -12.51 -21.21 4.76
CA LEU A 23 -11.08 -20.97 4.96
C LEU A 23 -10.70 -20.71 6.43
N GLY A 24 -11.65 -20.29 7.27
CA GLY A 24 -11.40 -19.91 8.67
C GLY A 24 -12.30 -18.75 9.08
N ASN A 25 -12.05 -18.20 10.26
CA ASN A 25 -12.68 -16.94 10.67
C ASN A 25 -11.84 -15.77 10.13
N VAL A 26 -12.49 -14.80 9.48
CA VAL A 26 -11.82 -13.56 9.08
C VAL A 26 -11.90 -12.58 10.25
N ILE A 27 -10.76 -12.12 10.73
CA ILE A 27 -10.67 -11.11 11.79
C ILE A 27 -9.95 -9.86 11.27
N ALA A 28 -10.36 -8.69 11.77
CA ALA A 28 -9.70 -7.42 11.52
C ALA A 28 -8.68 -7.17 12.62
N VAL A 29 -7.44 -6.90 12.24
CA VAL A 29 -6.33 -6.69 13.19
C VAL A 29 -5.71 -5.33 12.94
N GLU A 30 -5.67 -4.50 13.99
CA GLU A 30 -4.95 -3.24 13.97
C GLU A 30 -3.44 -3.52 14.04
N ARG A 31 -2.69 -2.91 13.13
CA ARG A 31 -1.24 -2.92 13.09
C ARG A 31 -0.73 -1.49 13.22
N THR A 32 0.47 -1.36 13.76
CA THR A 32 1.13 -0.08 13.93
C THR A 32 2.55 -0.18 13.39
N VAL A 33 2.97 0.84 12.66
CA VAL A 33 4.38 1.06 12.32
C VAL A 33 4.88 2.23 13.16
N GLU A 34 5.99 2.03 13.84
CA GLU A 34 6.63 3.01 14.72
C GLU A 34 7.89 3.60 14.08
N ASN A 35 8.43 4.68 14.68
CA ASN A 35 9.67 5.34 14.23
C ASN A 35 9.60 5.79 12.76
N VAL A 36 8.43 6.24 12.33
CA VAL A 36 8.10 6.58 10.95
C VAL A 36 8.99 7.72 10.46
N TYR A 37 9.15 8.77 11.28
CA TYR A 37 9.92 9.95 10.94
C TYR A 37 11.38 9.63 10.62
N ALA A 38 12.08 8.95 11.55
CA ALA A 38 13.49 8.66 11.39
C ALA A 38 13.75 7.77 10.16
N THR A 39 12.94 6.71 10.01
CA THR A 39 13.03 5.76 8.90
C THR A 39 12.81 6.46 7.56
N CYS A 40 11.75 7.26 7.46
CA CYS A 40 11.41 7.92 6.21
C CYS A 40 12.38 9.06 5.84
N VAL A 41 12.89 9.82 6.80
CA VAL A 41 13.87 10.88 6.51
C VAL A 41 15.15 10.30 5.90
N ASP A 42 15.65 9.21 6.45
CA ASP A 42 16.83 8.51 5.92
C ASP A 42 16.58 7.98 4.50
N GLN A 43 15.47 7.29 4.29
CA GLN A 43 15.12 6.74 2.98
C GLN A 43 14.89 7.84 1.92
N MET A 44 14.12 8.88 2.25
CA MET A 44 13.85 10.00 1.34
C MET A 44 15.13 10.74 0.94
N GLN A 45 16.11 10.86 1.85
CA GLN A 45 17.40 11.46 1.54
C GLN A 45 18.17 10.60 0.54
N LYS A 46 18.32 9.31 0.84
CA LYS A 46 19.01 8.36 -0.03
C LYS A 46 18.37 8.30 -1.42
N ASP A 47 17.05 8.20 -1.49
CA ASP A 47 16.33 8.12 -2.75
C ASP A 47 16.47 9.40 -3.58
N ARG A 48 16.49 10.58 -2.94
CA ARG A 48 16.70 11.86 -3.63
C ARG A 48 18.12 12.00 -4.18
N GLU A 49 19.12 11.51 -3.45
CA GLU A 49 20.51 11.49 -3.92
C GLU A 49 20.66 10.61 -5.17
N HIS A 50 19.90 9.51 -5.24
CA HIS A 50 19.92 8.61 -6.41
C HIS A 50 19.01 9.09 -7.55
N ASN A 51 17.88 9.71 -7.24
CA ASN A 51 16.85 10.14 -8.20
C ASN A 51 16.45 11.61 -7.99
N PRO A 52 17.32 12.57 -8.33
CA PRO A 52 17.07 13.99 -8.08
C PRO A 52 15.93 14.58 -8.92
N ALA A 53 15.49 13.87 -9.97
CA ALA A 53 14.41 14.29 -10.86
C ALA A 53 13.01 13.96 -10.33
N ASP A 54 12.89 13.14 -9.27
CA ASP A 54 11.60 12.74 -8.74
C ASP A 54 10.83 13.95 -8.21
N ARG A 55 9.51 13.96 -8.41
CA ARG A 55 8.66 15.08 -7.95
C ARG A 55 8.20 14.93 -6.51
N TYR A 56 8.39 13.74 -5.94
CA TYR A 56 7.88 13.35 -4.64
C TYR A 56 9.02 12.80 -3.79
N TYR A 57 8.96 13.03 -2.49
CA TYR A 57 9.75 12.26 -1.54
C TYR A 57 8.90 11.08 -1.08
N ILE A 58 9.37 9.87 -1.37
CA ILE A 58 8.63 8.64 -1.11
C ILE A 58 9.38 7.84 -0.04
N CYS A 59 8.63 7.28 0.90
CA CYS A 59 9.09 6.36 1.91
C CYS A 59 8.24 5.08 1.83
N LYS A 60 8.88 3.93 2.00
CA LYS A 60 8.23 2.61 1.99
C LYS A 60 8.55 1.93 3.30
N LEU A 61 7.51 1.67 4.08
CA LEU A 61 7.62 1.01 5.38
C LEU A 61 7.08 -0.41 5.25
N ASP A 62 7.87 -1.39 5.65
CA ASP A 62 7.44 -2.78 5.63
C ASP A 62 6.42 -3.04 6.74
N VAL A 63 5.37 -3.76 6.38
CA VAL A 63 4.39 -4.29 7.32
C VAL A 63 4.70 -5.76 7.52
N ALA A 64 4.86 -6.16 8.79
CA ALA A 64 4.92 -7.57 9.15
C ALA A 64 3.57 -8.23 8.81
N ALA A 65 3.51 -8.85 7.62
CA ALA A 65 2.34 -9.56 7.12
C ALA A 65 2.67 -11.05 6.98
N THR A 66 1.73 -11.90 7.34
CA THR A 66 1.78 -13.35 7.15
C THR A 66 1.08 -13.76 5.85
N SER A 67 1.20 -15.03 5.44
CA SER A 67 0.54 -15.54 4.23
C SER A 67 -0.99 -15.58 4.32
N SER A 68 -1.56 -15.48 5.53
CA SER A 68 -3.00 -15.39 5.76
C SER A 68 -3.52 -13.95 5.81
N ASP A 69 -2.62 -12.97 5.75
CA ASP A 69 -2.98 -11.56 5.82
C ASP A 69 -3.40 -11.04 4.45
N SER A 70 -4.44 -10.23 4.44
CA SER A 70 -4.88 -9.46 3.30
C SER A 70 -5.01 -8.00 3.70
N THR A 71 -4.40 -7.12 2.92
CA THR A 71 -4.54 -5.69 3.10
C THR A 71 -5.77 -5.23 2.30
N PRO A 72 -6.73 -4.51 2.91
CA PRO A 72 -7.77 -3.86 2.14
C PRO A 72 -7.12 -2.93 1.11
N GLY A 73 -7.46 -3.12 -0.17
CA GLY A 73 -6.87 -2.35 -1.26
C GLY A 73 -7.09 -0.85 -1.08
N GLY A 74 -6.03 -0.05 -1.16
CA GLY A 74 -6.12 1.41 -1.17
C GLY A 74 -6.51 2.04 0.17
N GLN A 75 -6.24 1.37 1.30
CA GLN A 75 -6.48 1.97 2.62
C GLN A 75 -5.59 3.20 2.80
N ARG A 76 -6.21 4.38 2.84
CA ARG A 76 -5.54 5.62 3.26
C ARG A 76 -5.38 5.62 4.76
N ILE A 77 -4.15 5.82 5.24
CA ILE A 77 -3.83 5.73 6.68
C ILE A 77 -3.83 7.12 7.32
N LEU A 78 -3.17 8.05 6.66
CA LEU A 78 -2.94 9.42 7.07
C LEU A 78 -2.95 10.29 5.82
N THR A 79 -3.69 11.38 5.89
CA THR A 79 -3.79 12.39 4.84
C THR A 79 -3.61 13.75 5.49
N VAL A 80 -2.51 14.41 5.18
CA VAL A 80 -2.27 15.80 5.59
C VAL A 80 -2.33 16.67 4.34
N ARG A 81 -3.08 17.78 4.42
CA ARG A 81 -3.22 18.76 3.35
C ARG A 81 -3.10 20.16 3.94
N SER A 82 -2.09 20.90 3.50
CA SER A 82 -1.92 22.32 3.74
C SER A 82 -1.32 22.97 2.49
N PRO A 83 -1.30 24.31 2.40
CA PRO A 83 -0.72 25.01 1.25
C PRO A 83 0.73 24.62 0.94
N ASP A 84 1.49 24.26 1.98
CA ASP A 84 2.93 24.00 1.90
C ASP A 84 3.30 22.52 2.13
N CYS A 85 2.35 21.68 2.53
CA CYS A 85 2.60 20.30 2.94
C CYS A 85 1.45 19.39 2.52
N THR A 86 1.78 18.38 1.74
CA THR A 86 0.85 17.29 1.42
C THR A 86 1.51 15.98 1.78
N ILE A 87 0.87 15.21 2.66
CA ILE A 87 1.26 13.83 2.97
C ILE A 87 0.13 12.92 2.61
N ASP A 88 0.44 11.90 1.83
CA ASP A 88 -0.42 10.78 1.55
C ASP A 88 0.22 9.50 2.00
N THR A 89 -0.56 8.67 2.68
CA THR A 89 -0.13 7.33 3.04
C THR A 89 -1.17 6.32 2.58
N GLU A 90 -0.69 5.26 1.96
CA GLU A 90 -1.51 4.17 1.45
C GLU A 90 -0.88 2.83 1.86
N LEU A 91 -1.72 1.90 2.32
CA LEU A 91 -1.33 0.51 2.50
C LEU A 91 -1.53 -0.26 1.19
N LYS A 92 -0.46 -0.87 0.68
CA LYS A 92 -0.50 -1.71 -0.52
C LYS A 92 0.55 -2.80 -0.45
N ASP A 93 0.18 -4.04 -0.80
CA ASP A 93 1.09 -5.18 -0.91
C ASP A 93 2.01 -5.36 0.32
N SER A 94 1.42 -5.27 1.52
CA SER A 94 2.14 -5.35 2.82
C SER A 94 3.20 -4.26 3.03
N LYS A 95 3.03 -3.11 2.38
CA LYS A 95 3.87 -1.93 2.57
C LYS A 95 3.00 -0.71 2.79
N VAL A 96 3.42 0.15 3.70
CA VAL A 96 2.89 1.51 3.77
C VAL A 96 3.74 2.38 2.88
N LEU A 97 3.12 2.95 1.85
CA LEU A 97 3.70 3.96 0.97
C LEU A 97 3.36 5.33 1.56
N LEU A 98 4.37 6.06 2.02
CA LEU A 98 4.25 7.44 2.46
C LEU A 98 4.83 8.35 1.38
N MET A 99 4.00 9.26 0.88
CA MET A 99 4.36 10.23 -0.14
C MET A 99 4.26 11.62 0.45
N VAL A 100 5.38 12.34 0.47
CA VAL A 100 5.43 13.76 0.81
C VAL A 100 5.57 14.56 -0.47
N ASN A 101 4.55 15.36 -0.75
CA ASN A 101 4.54 16.30 -1.85
C ASN A 101 4.65 17.72 -1.28
N GLY A 102 5.68 18.46 -1.69
CA GLY A 102 5.61 19.91 -1.58
C GLY A 102 4.90 20.43 -2.83
N ASN A 103 4.10 21.47 -2.71
CA ASN A 103 3.50 22.10 -3.87
C ASN A 103 4.60 22.40 -4.91
N ALA A 104 4.40 22.04 -6.18
CA ALA A 104 5.43 21.71 -7.17
C ALA A 104 6.49 22.81 -7.48
N ALA A 105 6.36 24.00 -6.91
CA ALA A 105 7.31 25.10 -7.04
C ALA A 105 8.33 25.21 -5.89
N LYS A 106 8.14 24.52 -4.75
CA LYS A 106 8.98 24.72 -3.53
C LYS A 106 9.40 23.44 -2.79
N ALA A 107 9.07 22.25 -3.29
CA ALA A 107 9.33 20.99 -2.60
C ALA A 107 10.83 20.62 -2.57
N ASN A 108 11.54 21.05 -1.52
CA ASN A 108 12.89 20.60 -1.21
C ASN A 108 12.90 19.65 -0.01
N PHE A 109 14.00 18.93 0.19
CA PHE A 109 14.10 17.92 1.25
C PHE A 109 13.85 18.50 2.65
N ALA A 110 14.29 19.73 2.91
CA ALA A 110 14.05 20.39 4.20
C ALA A 110 12.56 20.63 4.44
N SER A 111 11.81 21.10 3.43
CA SER A 111 10.36 21.28 3.53
C SER A 111 9.62 19.96 3.69
N ALA A 112 10.02 18.90 2.97
CA ALA A 112 9.44 17.57 3.12
C ALA A 112 9.71 16.98 4.52
N LYS A 113 10.92 17.12 5.03
CA LYS A 113 11.31 16.71 6.38
C LYS A 113 10.49 17.43 7.45
N ALA A 114 10.32 18.74 7.33
CA ALA A 114 9.51 19.53 8.27
C ALA A 114 8.03 19.12 8.22
N CYS A 115 7.48 18.96 7.01
CA CYS A 115 6.11 18.48 6.78
C CYS A 115 5.87 17.13 7.45
N LEU A 116 6.77 16.16 7.24
CA LEU A 116 6.70 14.86 7.89
C LEU A 116 6.82 14.97 9.42
N LYS A 117 7.73 15.80 9.93
CA LYS A 117 7.91 16.00 11.38
C LYS A 117 6.62 16.49 12.03
N THR A 118 5.99 17.52 11.46
CA THR A 118 4.72 18.05 11.99
C THR A 118 3.62 17.00 12.00
N ALA A 119 3.50 16.22 10.92
CA ALA A 119 2.50 15.15 10.85
C ALA A 119 2.78 14.06 11.89
N MET A 120 4.03 13.67 12.08
CA MET A 120 4.41 12.65 13.06
C MET A 120 4.26 13.14 14.50
N ASP A 121 4.57 14.41 14.80
CA ASP A 121 4.34 15.00 16.12
C ASP A 121 2.84 15.00 16.51
N GLN A 122 1.95 15.16 15.53
CA GLN A 122 0.50 15.10 15.73
C GLN A 122 -0.03 13.67 15.89
N ASN A 123 0.67 12.66 15.35
CA ASN A 123 0.24 11.26 15.31
C ASN A 123 1.12 10.33 16.17
N GLY A 124 1.97 10.89 17.03
CA GLY A 124 2.83 10.13 17.94
C GLY A 124 3.97 9.34 17.26
N ASP A 125 4.40 9.77 16.08
CA ASP A 125 5.40 9.08 15.22
C ASP A 125 5.04 7.63 14.88
N THR A 126 3.73 7.38 14.72
CA THR A 126 3.18 6.08 14.35
C THR A 126 2.17 6.18 13.21
N LEU A 127 2.05 5.09 12.45
CA LEU A 127 0.96 4.90 11.48
C LEU A 127 0.18 3.65 11.85
N LYS A 128 -1.14 3.79 11.98
CA LYS A 128 -2.05 2.70 12.36
C LYS A 128 -2.95 2.32 11.21
N PHE A 129 -3.11 1.02 10.97
CA PHE A 129 -3.92 0.52 9.87
C PHE A 129 -4.49 -0.85 10.19
N VAL A 130 -5.41 -1.32 9.35
CA VAL A 130 -6.14 -2.57 9.60
C VAL A 130 -5.80 -3.55 8.50
N ILE A 131 -5.41 -4.75 8.89
CA ILE A 131 -5.27 -5.89 8.00
C ILE A 131 -6.33 -6.94 8.35
N PHE A 132 -6.78 -7.70 7.36
CA PHE A 132 -7.66 -8.84 7.61
C PHE A 132 -6.83 -10.12 7.57
N THR A 133 -6.90 -10.94 8.62
CA THR A 133 -6.26 -12.25 8.66
C THR A 133 -7.30 -13.36 8.75
N ILE A 134 -6.94 -14.54 8.25
CA ILE A 134 -7.70 -15.76 8.40
C ILE A 134 -7.06 -16.58 9.53
N GLU A 135 -7.86 -16.92 10.55
CA GLU A 135 -7.51 -17.88 11.61
C GLU A 135 -8.20 -19.24 11.41
#